data_AF-A0A0F9K9T3-F1
#
_entry.id   AF-A0A0F9K9T3-F1
#
_cell.length_a   1.000
_cell.length_b   1.000
_cell.length_c   1.000
_cell.angle_alpha   90.00
_cell.angle_beta   90.00
_cell.angle_gamma   90.00
#
_symmetry.space_group_name_H-M   'P 1'
#
loop_
_entity.id
_entity.type
_entity.pdbx_description
1 polymer ?
#
loop_
_entity_poly.entity_id
_entity_poly.type
_entity_poly.pdbx_seq_one_letter_code
_entity_poly.pdbx_strand_id
1 'polypeptide(L)'
;MQVGAGADDAVHLGGATKQDNTFTNTDVFDYSDAGHDNWRMGGSRWQVPDIASGDTVNAASVQIYVQSATRDDMRADWYCEAVDDAAAFATGGVDDMINRPATATVNWTADALGAGWVTTPSLVTPVQAVFN
;
A
#
# COMPACT_ATOMS: atom_id res chain seq x y z
N MET A 1 14.98 1.40 6.04
CA MET A 1 14.94 0.37 4.99
C MET A 1 14.33 1.02 3.76
N GLN A 2 15.07 1.08 2.66
CA GLN A 2 14.63 1.70 1.40
C GLN A 2 14.15 0.59 0.47
N VAL A 3 13.03 0.79 -0.24
CA VAL A 3 12.63 -0.12 -1.32
C VAL A 3 13.74 -0.08 -2.37
N GLY A 4 14.44 -1.19 -2.54
CA GLY A 4 15.43 -1.33 -3.61
C GLY A 4 14.68 -1.29 -4.94
N ALA A 5 15.08 -0.40 -5.84
CA ALA A 5 14.47 -0.28 -7.16
C ALA A 5 14.52 -1.63 -7.88
N GLY A 6 13.38 -2.31 -7.93
CA GLY A 6 13.25 -3.66 -8.44
C GLY A 6 11.79 -4.04 -8.64
N ALA A 7 11.15 -3.43 -9.64
CA ALA A 7 9.99 -3.90 -10.43
C ALA A 7 8.81 -4.65 -9.75
N ASP A 8 8.64 -4.57 -8.43
CA ASP A 8 7.60 -5.27 -7.67
C ASP A 8 6.75 -4.32 -6.81
N ASP A 9 6.49 -3.14 -7.37
CA ASP A 9 5.44 -2.22 -6.94
C ASP A 9 4.33 -2.26 -8.00
N ALA A 10 3.08 -2.02 -7.60
CA ALA A 10 1.96 -2.05 -8.52
C ALA A 10 0.95 -0.94 -8.20
N VAL A 11 0.26 -0.47 -9.23
CA VAL A 11 -0.89 0.42 -9.10
C VAL A 11 -2.07 -0.18 -9.86
N HIS A 12 -3.24 -0.18 -9.26
CA HIS A 12 -4.49 -0.56 -9.89
C HIS A 12 -5.39 0.68 -10.00
N LEU A 13 -5.95 0.89 -11.19
CA LEU A 13 -6.91 1.95 -11.49
C LEU A 13 -8.30 1.32 -11.49
N GLY A 14 -9.27 1.88 -10.76
CA GLY A 14 -10.66 1.45 -10.87
C GLY A 14 -11.11 1.48 -12.34
N GLY A 15 -11.93 0.53 -12.76
CA GLY A 15 -12.43 0.44 -14.14
C GLY A 15 -11.44 -0.04 -15.23
N ALA A 16 -10.13 -0.21 -14.96
CA ALA A 16 -9.15 -0.58 -15.98
C ALA A 16 -8.18 -1.70 -15.57
N THR A 17 -7.82 -2.57 -16.51
CA THR A 17 -6.80 -3.65 -16.40
C THR A 17 -5.36 -3.11 -16.46
N LYS A 18 -5.09 -1.89 -15.98
CA LYS A 18 -3.77 -1.27 -16.14
C LYS A 18 -3.01 -1.30 -14.81
N GLN A 19 -2.02 -2.20 -14.76
CA GLN A 19 -1.01 -2.28 -13.72
C GLN A 19 0.31 -1.75 -14.25
N ASP A 20 0.84 -0.70 -13.63
CA ASP A 20 2.19 -0.21 -13.93
C ASP A 20 3.15 -0.69 -12.84
N ASN A 21 4.14 -1.51 -13.22
CA ASN A 21 5.06 -2.21 -12.32
C ASN A 21 6.36 -1.43 -11.99
N THR A 22 6.35 -0.11 -12.17
CA THR A 22 7.56 0.74 -12.10
C THR A 22 7.28 2.14 -11.55
N PHE A 23 6.21 2.31 -10.78
CA PHE A 23 5.72 3.63 -10.42
C PHE A 23 6.54 4.29 -9.29
N THR A 24 7.03 5.51 -9.53
CA THR A 24 7.71 6.34 -8.52
C THR A 24 6.76 7.26 -7.74
N ASN A 25 5.50 7.41 -8.18
CA ASN A 25 4.52 8.30 -7.56
C ASN A 25 3.08 7.88 -7.85
N THR A 26 2.25 7.62 -6.84
CA THR A 26 0.82 7.37 -7.03
C THR A 26 0.02 8.64 -6.76
N ASP A 27 -0.70 9.12 -7.77
CA ASP A 27 -1.64 10.22 -7.58
C ASP A 27 -2.85 9.77 -6.76
N VAL A 28 -3.16 10.50 -5.69
CA VAL A 28 -4.38 10.33 -4.91
C VAL A 28 -5.46 11.24 -5.51
N PHE A 29 -6.61 10.65 -5.87
CA PHE A 29 -7.77 11.37 -6.41
C PHE A 29 -8.86 11.50 -5.35
N ASP A 30 -9.83 12.38 -5.61
CA ASP A 30 -11.04 12.51 -4.80
C ASP A 30 -11.67 11.14 -4.55
N TYR A 31 -12.16 10.91 -3.33
CA TYR A 31 -12.76 9.65 -2.93
C TYR A 31 -13.85 9.23 -3.93
N SER A 32 -13.62 8.12 -4.61
CA SER A 32 -14.55 7.49 -5.53
C SER A 32 -14.66 6.01 -5.18
N ASP A 33 -15.84 5.41 -5.39
CA ASP A 33 -16.02 3.98 -5.17
C ASP A 33 -15.11 3.13 -6.09
N ALA A 34 -14.88 1.87 -5.72
CA ALA A 34 -13.97 0.97 -6.43
C ALA A 34 -14.37 0.70 -7.90
N GLY A 35 -15.61 1.02 -8.31
CA GLY A 35 -16.07 0.92 -9.69
C GLY A 35 -15.74 2.12 -10.58
N HIS A 36 -15.18 3.20 -10.01
CA HIS A 36 -14.91 4.44 -10.73
C HIS A 36 -13.45 4.52 -11.23
N ASP A 37 -13.25 5.10 -12.42
CA ASP A 37 -11.94 5.29 -13.07
C ASP A 37 -10.90 6.09 -12.26
N ASN A 38 -11.34 6.74 -11.17
CA ASN A 38 -10.51 7.58 -10.30
C ASN A 38 -10.08 6.84 -9.03
N TRP A 39 -10.63 5.66 -8.76
CA TRP A 39 -10.18 4.83 -7.66
C TRP A 39 -8.75 4.36 -7.96
N ARG A 40 -7.92 4.39 -6.92
CA ARG A 40 -6.51 3.99 -6.99
C ARG A 40 -6.20 3.08 -5.84
N MET A 41 -5.50 2.00 -6.14
CA MET A 41 -4.85 1.16 -5.15
C MET A 41 -3.38 1.06 -5.52
N GLY A 42 -2.50 1.29 -4.55
CA GLY A 42 -1.07 1.06 -4.68
C GLY A 42 -0.66 -0.17 -3.87
N GLY A 43 0.39 -0.84 -4.30
CA GLY A 43 1.00 -1.96 -3.60
C GLY A 43 2.51 -1.91 -3.76
N SER A 44 3.20 -2.30 -2.69
CA SER A 44 4.65 -2.39 -2.66
C SER A 44 5.02 -3.62 -1.84
N ARG A 45 6.02 -4.38 -2.29
CA ARG A 45 6.49 -5.55 -1.56
C ARG A 45 7.77 -5.25 -0.80
N TRP A 46 7.82 -5.64 0.48
CA TRP A 46 9.00 -5.45 1.33
C TRP A 46 9.51 -6.79 1.85
N GLN A 47 10.81 -7.02 1.70
CA GLN A 47 11.50 -8.12 2.39
C GLN A 47 11.93 -7.62 3.76
N VAL A 48 11.28 -8.10 4.82
CA VAL A 48 11.65 -7.74 6.19
C VAL A 48 12.53 -8.87 6.75
N PRO A 49 13.87 -8.72 6.78
CA PRO A 49 14.72 -9.70 7.43
C PRO A 49 14.45 -9.69 8.94
N ASP A 50 14.65 -10.82 9.58
CA ASP A 50 14.67 -10.95 11.06
C ASP A 50 13.30 -10.76 11.77
N ILE A 51 12.18 -10.97 11.08
CA ILE A 51 10.88 -11.20 11.72
C ILE A 51 10.48 -12.66 11.50
N ALA A 52 10.33 -13.41 12.59
CA ALA A 52 9.84 -14.79 12.56
C ALA A 52 8.32 -14.82 12.77
N SER A 53 7.66 -15.89 12.29
CA SER A 53 6.28 -16.18 12.69
C SER A 53 6.21 -16.36 14.22
N GLY A 54 5.19 -15.75 14.81
CA GLY A 54 4.97 -15.68 16.25
C GLY A 54 5.60 -14.46 16.95
N ASP A 55 6.39 -13.65 16.25
CA ASP A 55 6.94 -12.43 16.84
C ASP A 55 5.84 -11.39 17.11
N THR A 56 6.01 -10.65 18.21
CA THR A 56 5.09 -9.56 18.56
C THR A 56 5.53 -8.26 17.88
N VAL A 57 4.65 -7.71 17.05
CA VAL A 57 4.84 -6.43 16.39
C VAL A 57 4.46 -5.30 17.35
N ASN A 58 5.46 -4.62 17.91
CA ASN A 58 5.22 -3.50 18.84
C ASN A 58 4.93 -2.17 18.11
N ALA A 59 5.47 -2.00 16.91
CA ALA A 59 5.29 -0.81 16.10
C ALA A 59 5.44 -1.15 14.62
N ALA A 60 4.57 -0.56 13.79
CA ALA A 60 4.67 -0.61 12.34
C ALA A 60 4.06 0.66 11.75
N SER A 61 4.74 1.28 10.79
CA SER A 61 4.30 2.48 10.09
C SER A 61 5.09 2.65 8.81
N VAL A 62 4.54 3.39 7.86
CA VAL A 62 5.21 3.73 6.59
C VAL A 62 5.42 5.23 6.54
N GLN A 63 6.53 5.67 5.95
CA GLN A 63 6.71 7.06 5.57
C GLN A 63 6.43 7.21 4.08
N ILE A 64 5.53 8.14 3.75
CA ILE A 64 5.23 8.52 2.37
C ILE A 64 5.62 9.97 2.14
N TYR A 65 5.98 10.31 0.90
CA TYR A 65 6.30 11.68 0.53
C TYR A 65 5.13 12.33 -0.21
N VAL A 66 4.55 13.37 0.38
CA VAL A 66 3.51 14.18 -0.25
C VAL A 66 4.17 15.25 -1.13
N GLN A 67 3.92 15.19 -2.44
CA GLN A 67 4.57 16.08 -3.40
C GLN A 67 3.94 17.48 -3.48
N SER A 68 2.64 17.58 -3.18
CA SER A 68 1.86 18.82 -3.37
C SER A 68 1.30 19.31 -2.05
N ALA A 69 1.58 20.56 -1.67
CA ALA A 69 1.00 21.19 -0.48
C ALA A 69 -0.44 21.72 -0.70
N THR A 70 -1.02 21.53 -1.90
CA THR A 70 -2.39 21.96 -2.22
C THR A 70 -3.30 20.79 -2.62
N ARG A 71 -2.76 19.57 -2.61
CA ARG A 71 -3.44 18.31 -2.89
C ARG A 71 -2.89 17.27 -1.91
N ASP A 72 -3.18 17.50 -0.65
CA ASP A 72 -2.55 16.88 0.52
C ASP A 72 -3.55 16.29 1.51
N ASP A 73 -4.82 16.21 1.13
CA ASP A 73 -5.82 15.45 1.87
C ASP A 73 -5.68 13.97 1.54
N MET A 74 -5.60 13.13 2.56
CA MET A 74 -5.47 11.68 2.45
C MET A 74 -6.73 10.99 2.94
N ARG A 75 -7.26 10.09 2.12
CA ARG A 75 -8.31 9.11 2.46
C ARG A 75 -7.87 7.78 1.87
N ALA A 76 -7.31 6.90 2.69
CA ALA A 76 -6.74 5.63 2.23
C ALA A 76 -7.02 4.49 3.20
N ASP A 77 -7.10 3.28 2.66
CA ASP A 77 -7.19 2.05 3.43
C ASP A 77 -5.87 1.28 3.30
N TRP A 78 -5.26 0.95 4.43
CA TRP A 78 -3.98 0.25 4.51
C TRP A 78 -4.17 -1.17 5.01
N TYR A 79 -3.56 -2.12 4.32
CA TYR A 79 -3.57 -3.54 4.69
C TYR A 79 -2.31 -4.22 4.15
N CYS A 80 -2.04 -5.41 4.66
CA CYS A 80 -1.03 -6.31 4.13
C CYS A 80 -1.71 -7.47 3.39
N GLU A 81 -0.94 -8.18 2.57
CA GLU A 81 -1.40 -9.45 2.02
C GLU A 81 -1.37 -10.53 3.11
N ALA A 82 -2.47 -11.26 3.26
CA ALA A 82 -2.63 -12.33 4.25
C ALA A 82 -2.05 -13.66 3.73
N VAL A 83 -0.86 -13.62 3.13
CA VAL A 83 -0.16 -14.78 2.57
C VAL A 83 1.33 -14.64 2.84
N ASP A 84 1.93 -15.68 3.39
CA ASP A 84 3.38 -15.78 3.57
C ASP A 84 4.07 -15.80 2.21
N ASP A 85 5.18 -15.07 2.09
CA ASP A 85 5.94 -14.93 0.84
C ASP A 85 5.04 -14.60 -0.36
N ALA A 86 4.20 -13.57 -0.20
CA ALA A 86 3.33 -13.05 -1.24
C ALA A 86 4.06 -12.97 -2.59
N ALA A 87 3.45 -13.52 -3.63
CA ALA A 87 4.03 -13.55 -4.97
C ALA A 87 4.30 -12.12 -5.48
N ALA A 88 5.28 -11.95 -6.36
CA ALA A 88 5.49 -10.65 -7.00
C ALA A 88 4.24 -10.24 -7.79
N PHE A 89 3.88 -8.95 -7.78
CA PHE A 89 2.75 -8.38 -8.53
C PHE A 89 2.81 -8.70 -10.03
N ALA A 90 4.01 -8.89 -10.60
CA ALA A 90 4.20 -9.29 -12.00
C ALA A 90 4.00 -10.78 -12.28
N THR A 91 3.78 -11.62 -11.26
CA THR A 91 3.70 -13.08 -11.41
C THR A 91 2.28 -13.51 -11.79
N GLY A 92 2.13 -14.29 -12.86
CA GLY A 92 0.87 -14.98 -13.18
C GLY A 92 0.03 -14.35 -14.29
N GLY A 93 0.45 -13.22 -14.88
CA GLY A 93 -0.20 -12.62 -16.05
C GLY A 93 -1.61 -12.08 -15.81
N VAL A 94 -2.08 -12.11 -14.56
CA VAL A 94 -3.29 -11.46 -14.10
C VAL A 94 -2.87 -10.53 -12.98
N ASP A 95 -2.82 -9.26 -13.34
CA ASP A 95 -2.50 -8.09 -12.53
C ASP A 95 -3.57 -7.84 -11.45
N ASP A 96 -3.75 -8.83 -10.59
CA ASP A 96 -4.88 -8.94 -9.68
C ASP A 96 -4.51 -8.45 -8.29
N MET A 97 -4.49 -7.13 -8.13
CA MET A 97 -4.32 -6.48 -6.84
C MET A 97 -5.59 -6.58 -5.97
N ILE A 98 -6.78 -6.61 -6.58
CA ILE A 98 -8.06 -6.54 -5.88
C ILE A 98 -8.42 -7.86 -5.19
N ASN A 99 -8.11 -9.00 -5.80
CA ASN A 99 -8.49 -10.30 -5.25
C ASN A 99 -7.39 -10.93 -4.36
N ARG A 100 -6.32 -10.18 -4.05
CA ARG A 100 -5.29 -10.67 -3.12
C ARG A 100 -5.89 -10.74 -1.72
N PRO A 101 -5.67 -11.84 -0.97
CA PRO A 101 -6.14 -11.93 0.41
C PRO A 101 -5.57 -10.78 1.24
N ALA A 102 -6.44 -10.02 1.91
CA ALA A 102 -6.04 -8.88 2.73
C ALA A 102 -6.14 -9.20 4.23
N THR A 103 -5.21 -8.66 5.02
CA THR A 103 -5.30 -8.63 6.48
C THR A 103 -6.35 -7.62 6.95
N ALA A 104 -6.49 -7.44 8.27
CA ALA A 104 -7.29 -6.35 8.83
C ALA A 104 -6.86 -4.98 8.28
N THR A 105 -7.83 -4.14 7.93
CA THR A 105 -7.61 -2.82 7.34
C THR A 105 -7.45 -1.73 8.40
N VAL A 106 -6.54 -0.79 8.17
CA VAL A 106 -6.41 0.48 8.90
C VAL A 106 -6.83 1.62 7.98
N ASN A 107 -7.87 2.34 8.34
CA ASN A 107 -8.27 3.54 7.63
C ASN A 107 -7.38 4.72 8.04
N TRP A 108 -6.91 5.49 7.05
CA TRP A 108 -6.20 6.74 7.23
C TRP A 108 -6.97 7.89 6.58
N THR A 109 -7.45 8.77 7.45
CA THR A 109 -8.11 10.03 7.09
C THR A 109 -7.28 11.16 7.69
N ALA A 110 -6.68 12.00 6.84
CA ALA A 110 -5.96 13.20 7.26
C ALA A 110 -6.21 14.35 6.28
N ASP A 111 -6.29 15.57 6.80
CA ASP A 111 -6.48 16.79 6.02
C ASP A 111 -5.23 17.66 6.14
N ALA A 112 -4.90 18.40 5.09
CA ALA A 112 -3.80 19.35 5.04
C ALA A 112 -2.44 18.78 5.53
N LEU A 113 -2.02 17.63 4.98
CA LEU A 113 -0.73 17.00 5.33
C LEU A 113 0.50 17.86 4.99
N GLY A 114 0.34 18.85 4.11
CA GLY A 114 1.43 19.64 3.55
C GLY A 114 2.28 18.84 2.56
N ALA A 115 3.40 19.44 2.13
CA ALA A 115 4.41 18.74 1.33
C ALA A 115 5.54 18.20 2.22
N GLY A 116 6.07 17.02 1.88
CA GLY A 116 7.18 16.39 2.58
C GLY A 116 6.88 14.98 3.06
N TRP A 117 7.77 14.44 3.90
CA TRP A 117 7.60 13.12 4.50
C TRP A 117 6.58 13.13 5.62
N VAL A 118 5.58 12.27 5.52
CA VAL A 118 4.55 12.05 6.54
C VAL A 118 4.50 10.58 6.91
N THR A 119 4.13 10.29 8.15
CA THR A 119 4.05 8.92 8.67
C THR A 119 2.59 8.50 8.74
N THR A 120 2.29 7.27 8.31
CA THR A 120 0.95 6.67 8.42
C THR A 120 0.52 6.54 9.88
N PRO A 121 -0.77 6.31 10.15
CA PRO A 121 -1.22 5.72 11.41
C PRO A 121 -0.50 4.38 11.69
N SER A 122 -0.66 3.88 12.92
CA SER A 122 -0.13 2.57 13.30
C SER A 122 -0.69 1.46 12.40
N LEU A 123 0.22 0.68 11.82
CA LEU A 123 -0.08 -0.48 11.00
C LEU A 123 0.19 -1.79 11.75
N VAL A 124 0.28 -1.75 13.09
CA VAL A 124 0.55 -2.94 13.91
C VAL A 124 -0.48 -4.03 13.64
N THR A 125 -1.77 -3.70 13.58
CA THR A 125 -2.83 -4.69 13.37
C THR A 125 -2.70 -5.47 12.05
N PRO A 126 -2.60 -4.82 10.87
CA PRO A 126 -2.38 -5.54 9.61
C PRO A 126 -1.06 -6.31 9.59
N VAL A 127 0.01 -5.72 10.11
CA VAL A 127 1.35 -6.32 10.07
C VAL A 127 1.46 -7.52 11.01
N GLN A 128 0.88 -7.46 12.21
CA GLN A 128 0.82 -8.58 13.15
C GLN A 128 0.10 -9.79 12.54
N ALA A 129 -0.94 -9.55 11.73
CA ALA A 129 -1.69 -10.64 11.10
C ALA A 129 -0.86 -11.42 10.07
N VAL A 130 0.19 -10.83 9.49
CA VAL A 130 1.14 -11.50 8.59
C VAL A 130 2.12 -12.39 9.37
N PHE A 131 2.52 -11.96 10.57
CA PHE A 131 3.54 -12.65 11.37
C PHE A 131 2.97 -13.53 12.49
N ASN A 132 1.68 -13.85 12.44
CA ASN A 132 1.05 -14.73 13.45
C ASN A 132 1.51 -16.19 13.37
#